data_AF-A0A2K3KLH7-F1
#
_entry.id   AF-A0A2K3KLH7-F1
#
_cell.length_a   1.000
_cell.length_b   1.000
_cell.length_c   1.000
_cell.angle_alpha   90.00
_cell.angle_beta   90.00
_cell.angle_gamma   90.00
#
_symmetry.space_group_name_H-M   'P 1'
#
loop_
_entity.id
_entity.type
_entity.pdbx_description
1 polymer ?
#
loop_
_entity_poly.entity_id
_entity_poly.type
_entity_poly.pdbx_seq_one_letter_code
_entity_poly.pdbx_strand_id
1 'polypeptide(L)'
;MTSQAITFEHEGNWGKALEYYDLQVQSGVLLPMDSSSRSLSLEQTGQAKSSYFASAVEMRQDRAYKGLVRSLQQIGCTHVLDMYCQGLTSSKEELWHDREFAELQYESAWRAGNWDFSLPCVGTSFPSTQNIKYDQFNENLHR
;
A
#
# COMPACT_ATOMS: atom_id res chain seq x y z
N MET A 1 -14.41 -5.08 11.62
CA MET A 1 -14.59 -3.87 12.44
C MET A 1 -13.68 -2.83 11.86
N THR A 2 -14.22 -1.74 11.32
CA THR A 2 -13.45 -0.67 10.67
C THR A 2 -13.86 0.71 11.19
N SER A 3 -14.76 0.77 12.18
CA SER A 3 -15.30 2.04 12.67
C SER A 3 -14.27 2.84 13.47
N GLN A 4 -13.40 2.17 14.22
CA GLN A 4 -12.39 2.85 15.06
C GLN A 4 -11.33 3.58 14.24
N ALA A 5 -10.79 2.94 13.19
CA ALA A 5 -9.83 3.58 12.29
C ALA A 5 -10.42 4.84 11.65
N ILE A 6 -11.65 4.73 11.12
CA ILE A 6 -12.36 5.86 10.51
C ILE A 6 -12.55 7.00 11.51
N THR A 7 -12.91 6.68 12.77
CA THR A 7 -13.03 7.70 13.82
C THR A 7 -11.72 8.44 14.06
N PHE A 8 -10.60 7.72 14.19
CA PHE A 8 -9.29 8.36 14.38
C PHE A 8 -8.88 9.24 13.20
N GLU A 9 -9.16 8.82 11.97
CA GLU A 9 -8.90 9.63 10.77
C GLU A 9 -9.71 10.94 10.79
N HIS A 10 -11.01 10.87 11.10
CA HIS A 10 -11.87 12.06 11.17
C HIS A 10 -11.47 13.02 12.30
N GLU A 11 -10.98 12.49 13.42
CA GLU A 11 -10.46 13.28 14.54
C GLU A 11 -9.06 13.87 14.25
N GLY A 12 -8.43 13.48 13.13
CA GLY A 12 -7.04 13.84 12.81
C GLY A 12 -6.02 13.17 13.72
N ASN A 13 -6.42 12.14 14.48
CA ASN A 13 -5.53 11.39 15.36
C ASN A 13 -4.79 10.29 14.59
N TRP A 14 -3.90 10.73 13.70
CA TRP A 14 -3.16 9.85 12.79
C TRP A 14 -2.19 8.91 13.51
N GLY A 15 -1.74 9.24 14.73
CA GLY A 15 -0.92 8.33 15.55
C GLY A 15 -1.69 7.07 15.98
N LYS A 16 -2.92 7.24 16.50
CA LYS A 16 -3.77 6.09 16.85
C LYS A 16 -4.25 5.31 15.62
N ALA A 17 -4.51 6.01 14.52
CA ALA A 17 -4.85 5.37 13.25
C ALA A 17 -3.68 4.47 12.78
N LEU A 18 -2.45 4.97 12.86
CA LEU A 18 -1.25 4.22 12.51
C LEU A 18 -1.10 2.94 13.36
N GLU A 19 -1.20 3.06 14.69
CA GLU A 19 -1.15 1.92 15.60
C GLU A 19 -2.22 0.87 15.28
N TYR A 20 -3.44 1.31 14.98
CA TYR A 20 -4.54 0.43 14.63
C TYR A 20 -4.31 -0.31 13.30
N TYR A 21 -3.75 0.37 12.30
CA TYR A 21 -3.43 -0.24 11.01
C TYR A 21 -2.25 -1.20 11.11
N ASP A 22 -1.22 -0.89 11.90
CA ASP A 22 -0.09 -1.78 12.18
C ASP A 22 -0.54 -3.08 12.85
N LEU A 23 -1.40 -2.99 13.88
CA LEU A 23 -1.99 -4.17 14.52
C LEU A 23 -2.79 -5.04 13.53
N GLN A 24 -3.55 -4.43 12.62
CA GLN A 24 -4.27 -5.18 11.60
C GLN A 24 -3.32 -5.89 10.66
N VAL A 25 -2.25 -5.23 10.22
CA VAL A 25 -1.24 -5.82 9.34
C VAL A 25 -0.58 -7.02 10.00
N GLN A 26 -0.16 -6.88 11.26
CA GLN A 26 0.47 -7.97 12.03
C GLN A 26 -0.51 -9.12 12.27
N SER A 27 -1.78 -8.84 12.57
CA SER A 27 -2.78 -9.88 12.76
C SER A 27 -3.10 -10.66 11.48
N GLY A 28 -3.02 -10.01 10.31
CA GLY A 28 -3.16 -10.67 9.01
C GLY A 28 -1.94 -11.54 8.66
N VAL A 29 -0.74 -11.14 9.09
CA VAL A 29 0.52 -11.90 8.92
C VAL A 29 0.63 -13.09 9.87
N LEU A 30 -0.12 -13.12 10.96
CA LEU A 30 -0.21 -14.29 11.86
C LEU A 30 -1.18 -15.38 11.35
N LEU A 31 -1.98 -15.08 10.32
CA LEU A 31 -2.94 -16.00 9.72
C LEU A 31 -2.45 -16.87 8.53
N PRO A 32 -1.25 -16.72 7.94
CA PRO A 32 -0.73 -17.63 6.93
C PRO A 32 0.53 -18.34 7.44
N MET A 33 0.39 -19.21 8.44
CA MET A 33 1.35 -20.29 8.64
C MET A 33 0.67 -21.48 9.32
N ASP A 34 0.70 -22.58 8.60
CA ASP A 34 0.10 -23.88 8.80
C ASP A 34 0.11 -24.35 10.28
N SER A 35 -1.04 -24.29 10.96
CA SER A 35 -1.21 -24.98 12.25
C SER A 35 -1.61 -26.44 12.02
N SER A 36 -0.68 -27.20 11.48
CA SER A 36 -0.66 -28.65 11.61
C SER A 36 -0.19 -29.00 13.03
N SER A 37 -1.11 -29.18 13.98
CA SER A 37 -1.20 -30.38 14.83
C SER A 37 -2.08 -30.21 16.09
N ARG A 38 -3.06 -31.13 16.18
CA ARG A 38 -3.70 -31.70 17.39
C ARG A 38 -4.80 -30.80 18.01
N SER A 39 -6.10 -31.12 17.98
CA SER A 39 -6.73 -32.44 18.14
C SER A 39 -8.23 -32.44 17.75
N LEU A 40 -8.66 -33.55 17.11
CA LEU A 40 -9.98 -34.23 17.17
C LEU A 40 -11.21 -33.67 16.41
N SER A 41 -11.46 -34.31 15.25
CA SER A 41 -12.73 -34.88 14.74
C SER A 41 -14.05 -34.11 14.94
N LEU A 42 -14.69 -33.69 13.83
CA LEU A 42 -15.90 -34.35 13.29
C LEU A 42 -16.41 -33.61 12.02
N GLU A 43 -16.34 -34.31 10.89
CA GLU A 43 -17.21 -34.29 9.70
C GLU A 43 -17.63 -32.98 8.99
N GLN A 44 -17.25 -32.92 7.71
CA GLN A 44 -18.07 -32.57 6.54
C GLN A 44 -18.87 -31.25 6.53
N THR A 45 -18.43 -30.28 5.72
CA THR A 45 -19.17 -29.68 4.58
C THR A 45 -18.60 -28.31 4.16
N GLY A 46 -18.10 -28.22 2.91
CA GLY A 46 -18.09 -26.98 2.13
C GLY A 46 -16.73 -26.35 1.80
N GLN A 47 -16.09 -26.85 0.73
CA GLN A 47 -14.87 -26.29 0.09
C GLN A 47 -15.04 -24.84 -0.42
N ALA A 48 -16.27 -24.30 -0.48
CA ALA A 48 -16.58 -22.93 -0.88
C ALA A 48 -16.27 -21.85 0.18
N LYS A 49 -16.14 -22.22 1.47
CA LYS A 49 -15.91 -21.24 2.55
C LYS A 49 -14.45 -20.74 2.62
N SER A 50 -13.51 -21.53 2.10
CA SER A 50 -12.07 -21.23 2.15
C SER A 50 -11.68 -20.06 1.23
N SER A 51 -12.20 -20.03 0.00
CA SER A 51 -11.91 -18.97 -0.98
C SER A 51 -12.49 -17.60 -0.57
N TYR A 52 -13.72 -17.57 -0.04
CA TYR A 52 -14.34 -16.33 0.43
C TYR A 52 -13.61 -15.75 1.65
N PHE A 53 -13.13 -16.62 2.55
CA PHE A 53 -12.36 -16.18 3.71
C PHE A 53 -10.98 -15.64 3.34
N ALA A 54 -10.27 -16.30 2.41
CA ALA A 54 -8.99 -15.82 1.89
C ALA A 54 -9.13 -14.43 1.23
N SER A 55 -10.13 -14.26 0.37
CA SER A 55 -10.42 -12.97 -0.28
C SER A 55 -10.79 -11.87 0.73
N ALA A 56 -11.58 -12.20 1.77
CA ALA A 56 -11.96 -11.23 2.79
C ALA A 56 -10.79 -10.81 3.70
N VAL A 57 -9.83 -11.70 3.96
CA VAL A 57 -8.60 -11.39 4.70
C VAL A 57 -7.69 -10.50 3.86
N GLU A 58 -7.53 -10.81 2.57
CA GLU A 58 -6.73 -10.03 1.64
C GLU A 58 -7.25 -8.59 1.46
N MET A 59 -8.56 -8.42 1.29
CA MET A 59 -9.20 -7.09 1.23
C MET A 59 -9.00 -6.28 2.51
N ARG A 60 -8.98 -6.93 3.68
CA ARG A 60 -8.70 -6.25 4.96
C ARG A 60 -7.24 -5.84 5.07
N GLN A 61 -6.33 -6.69 4.60
CA GLN A 61 -4.89 -6.41 4.63
C GLN A 61 -4.53 -5.27 3.69
N ASP A 62 -5.10 -5.24 2.48
CA ASP A 62 -4.92 -4.15 1.53
C ASP A 62 -5.37 -2.81 2.11
N ARG A 63 -6.57 -2.79 2.70
CA ARG A 63 -7.07 -1.61 3.42
C ARG A 63 -6.14 -1.16 4.55
N ALA A 64 -5.59 -2.11 5.30
CA ALA A 64 -4.68 -1.80 6.39
C ALA A 64 -3.38 -1.16 5.89
N TYR A 65 -2.80 -1.67 4.80
CA TYR A 65 -1.60 -1.09 4.19
C TYR A 65 -1.81 0.34 3.70
N LYS A 66 -2.93 0.61 3.03
CA LYS A 66 -3.29 1.97 2.59
C LYS A 66 -3.49 2.93 3.75
N GLY A 67 -4.15 2.46 4.82
CA GLY A 67 -4.33 3.23 6.04
C GLY A 67 -3.00 3.57 6.73
N LEU A 68 -2.06 2.63 6.74
CA LEU A 68 -0.71 2.80 7.26
C LEU A 68 0.05 3.89 6.47
N VAL A 69 0.04 3.79 5.13
CA VAL A 69 0.64 4.79 4.22
C VAL A 69 0.06 6.18 4.48
N ARG A 70 -1.27 6.31 4.51
CA ARG A 70 -1.94 7.59 4.80
C ARG A 70 -1.55 8.15 6.16
N SER A 71 -1.56 7.32 7.20
CA SER A 71 -1.25 7.77 8.55
C SER A 71 0.18 8.30 8.63
N LEU A 72 1.15 7.60 8.02
CA LEU A 72 2.55 8.04 7.93
C LEU A 72 2.72 9.36 7.17
N GLN A 73 1.99 9.54 6.05
CA GLN A 73 1.98 10.80 5.30
C GLN A 73 1.50 11.96 6.16
N GLN A 74 0.40 11.78 6.90
CA GLN A 74 -0.25 12.87 7.64
C GLN A 74 0.54 13.30 8.88
N ILE A 75 1.28 12.39 9.51
CA ILE A 75 2.20 12.75 10.61
C ILE A 75 3.58 13.23 10.13
N GLY A 76 3.82 13.22 8.81
CA GLY A 76 5.09 13.70 8.23
C GLY A 76 6.28 12.76 8.42
N CYS A 77 6.05 11.45 8.61
CA CYS A 77 7.11 10.46 8.77
C CYS A 77 7.68 9.99 7.41
N THR A 78 8.15 10.93 6.58
CA THR A 78 8.54 10.68 5.18
C THR A 78 9.58 9.57 5.02
N HIS A 79 10.65 9.54 5.84
CA HIS A 79 11.65 8.49 5.72
C HIS A 79 11.12 7.08 6.01
N VAL A 80 10.22 6.96 7.00
CA VAL A 80 9.58 5.68 7.34
C VAL A 80 8.61 5.28 6.24
N LEU A 81 7.86 6.24 5.72
CA LEU A 81 6.97 6.07 4.57
C LEU A 81 7.73 5.55 3.35
N ASP A 82 8.85 6.18 2.99
CA ASP A 82 9.66 5.78 1.83
C ASP A 82 10.18 4.34 1.99
N MET A 83 10.75 4.02 3.15
CA MET A 83 11.20 2.66 3.48
C MET A 83 10.07 1.64 3.40
N TYR A 84 8.90 2.00 3.91
CA TYR A 84 7.73 1.13 3.94
C TYR A 84 7.19 0.88 2.53
N CYS A 85 7.05 1.93 1.72
CA CYS A 85 6.67 1.82 0.32
C CYS A 85 7.66 0.93 -0.43
N GLN A 86 8.98 1.15 -0.28
CA GLN A 86 10.00 0.28 -0.90
C GLN A 86 9.84 -1.19 -0.48
N GLY A 87 9.58 -1.47 0.80
CA GLY A 87 9.31 -2.81 1.29
C GLY A 87 8.05 -3.45 0.68
N LEU A 88 6.96 -2.69 0.56
CA LEU A 88 5.72 -3.15 -0.08
C LEU A 88 5.93 -3.43 -1.57
N THR A 89 6.62 -2.54 -2.26
CA THR A 89 6.92 -2.69 -3.69
C THR A 89 7.77 -3.92 -4.01
N SER A 90 8.62 -4.34 -3.06
CA SER A 90 9.48 -5.53 -3.21
C SER A 90 8.76 -6.84 -2.88
N SER A 91 7.70 -6.79 -2.07
CA SER A 91 7.06 -7.98 -1.50
C SER A 91 5.66 -8.28 -2.04
N LYS A 92 4.94 -7.29 -2.56
CA LYS A 92 3.54 -7.44 -2.96
C LYS A 92 3.23 -6.71 -4.27
N GLU A 93 3.48 -7.38 -5.39
CA GLU A 93 3.29 -6.84 -6.74
C GLU A 93 1.82 -6.50 -7.05
N GLU A 94 0.86 -7.18 -6.43
CA GLU A 94 -0.57 -6.92 -6.65
C GLU A 94 -1.05 -5.55 -6.13
N LEU A 95 -0.35 -4.95 -5.15
CA LEU A 95 -0.71 -3.61 -4.65
C LEU A 95 -0.51 -2.52 -5.69
N TRP A 96 0.33 -2.74 -6.72
CA TRP A 96 0.52 -1.77 -7.80
C TRP A 96 -0.71 -1.63 -8.69
N HIS A 97 -1.56 -2.67 -8.75
CA HIS A 97 -2.81 -2.62 -9.51
C HIS A 97 -3.91 -1.87 -8.76
N ASP A 98 -3.69 -1.55 -7.48
CA ASP A 98 -4.65 -0.79 -6.71
C ASP A 98 -4.51 0.71 -6.98
N ARG A 99 -5.57 1.28 -7.56
CA ARG A 99 -5.65 2.69 -7.91
C ARG A 99 -5.46 3.62 -6.71
N GLU A 100 -6.03 3.25 -5.56
CA GLU A 100 -5.96 4.07 -4.34
C GLU A 100 -4.54 4.09 -3.79
N PHE A 101 -3.82 2.97 -3.88
CA PHE A 101 -2.43 2.88 -3.49
C PHE A 101 -1.53 3.71 -4.42
N ALA A 102 -1.76 3.64 -5.74
CA ALA A 102 -1.06 4.46 -6.71
C ALA A 102 -1.24 5.97 -6.44
N GLU A 103 -2.47 6.41 -6.18
CA GLU A 103 -2.77 7.80 -5.82
C GLU A 103 -1.99 8.28 -4.59
N LEU A 104 -1.87 7.43 -3.55
CA LEU A 104 -1.07 7.75 -2.36
C LEU A 104 0.41 7.94 -2.69
N GLN A 105 0.99 7.10 -3.55
CA GLN A 105 2.40 7.26 -3.95
C GLN A 105 2.64 8.55 -4.73
N TYR A 106 1.73 8.89 -5.65
CA TYR A 106 1.80 10.15 -6.38
C TYR A 106 1.63 11.37 -5.46
N GLU A 107 0.76 11.29 -4.45
CA GLU A 107 0.63 12.36 -3.46
C GLU A 107 1.93 12.55 -2.66
N SER A 108 2.57 11.46 -2.23
CA SER A 108 3.89 11.53 -1.57
C SER A 108 4.92 12.22 -2.47
N ALA A 109 5.00 11.80 -3.73
CA ALA A 109 5.94 12.36 -4.70
C ALA A 109 5.70 13.87 -4.91
N TRP A 110 4.44 14.27 -5.06
CA TRP A 110 4.05 15.67 -5.18
C TRP A 110 4.46 16.49 -3.93
N ARG A 111 4.17 15.98 -2.72
CA ARG A 111 4.53 16.64 -1.46
C ARG A 111 6.04 16.77 -1.25
N ALA A 112 6.80 15.79 -1.74
CA ALA A 112 8.26 15.77 -1.65
C ALA A 112 8.96 16.56 -2.78
N GLY A 113 8.21 17.03 -3.80
CA GLY A 113 8.79 17.64 -5.00
C GLY A 113 9.54 16.65 -5.89
N ASN A 114 9.23 15.36 -5.80
CA ASN A 114 9.79 14.32 -6.64
C ASN A 114 9.00 14.22 -7.94
N TRP A 115 9.40 15.00 -8.94
CA TRP A 115 8.72 15.09 -10.23
C TRP A 115 9.01 13.91 -11.17
N ASP A 116 10.11 13.19 -10.95
CA ASP A 116 10.55 12.06 -11.77
C ASP A 116 9.95 10.72 -11.29
N PHE A 117 9.00 10.75 -10.36
CA PHE A 117 8.37 9.57 -9.83
C PHE A 117 7.50 8.85 -10.87
N SER A 118 7.72 7.54 -11.02
CA SER A 118 6.91 6.68 -11.88
C SER A 118 6.72 5.30 -11.25
N LEU A 119 5.48 4.79 -11.27
CA LEU A 119 5.19 3.41 -10.86
C LEU A 119 5.59 2.43 -11.99
N PRO A 120 6.09 1.22 -11.68
CA PRO A 120 6.33 0.19 -12.69
C PRO A 120 5.02 -0.19 -13.38
N CYS A 121 4.90 0.12 -14.68
CA CYS A 121 3.76 -0.29 -15.47
C CYS A 121 3.94 -1.77 -15.87
N VAL A 122 3.19 -2.68 -15.24
CA VAL A 122 3.06 -4.06 -15.74
C VAL A 122 2.12 -4.04 -16.94
N GLY A 123 2.66 -4.03 -18.15
CA GLY A 123 1.85 -4.30 -19.35
C GLY A 123 2.21 -3.59 -20.64
N THR A 124 3.13 -2.63 -20.63
CA THR A 124 3.63 -2.05 -21.88
C THR A 124 5.09 -1.73 -21.72
N SER A 125 5.92 -2.45 -22.46
CA SER A 125 7.29 -2.07 -22.77
C SER A 125 7.28 -0.73 -23.48
N PHE A 126 7.11 0.35 -22.73
CA PHE A 126 7.56 1.66 -23.17
C PHE A 126 9.08 1.58 -23.19
N PRO A 127 9.73 1.94 -24.32
CA PRO A 127 11.19 1.98 -24.33
C PRO A 127 11.61 2.89 -23.18
N SER A 128 12.48 2.37 -22.30
CA SER A 128 13.18 3.14 -21.28
C SER A 128 13.53 4.49 -21.90
N THR A 129 13.05 5.57 -21.32
CA THR A 129 13.25 6.93 -21.80
C THR A 129 14.74 7.19 -21.81
N GLN A 130 15.40 6.83 -22.92
CA GLN A 130 16.81 7.06 -23.13
C GLN A 130 16.98 8.57 -23.17
N ASN A 131 17.52 9.12 -22.08
CA ASN A 131 18.22 10.39 -22.04
C ASN A 131 17.57 11.48 -22.92
N ILE A 132 16.33 11.86 -22.62
CA ILE A 132 15.83 13.14 -23.12
C ILE A 132 16.66 14.18 -22.37
N LYS A 133 17.66 14.75 -23.05
CA LYS A 133 18.37 15.93 -22.57
C LYS A 133 17.32 17.02 -22.31
N TYR A 134 17.01 17.25 -21.04
CA TYR A 134 16.14 18.34 -20.59
C TYR A 134 16.78 19.74 -20.75
N ASP A 135 17.97 19.82 -21.35
CA ASP A 135 18.75 21.05 -21.47
C ASP A 135 18.40 21.94 -22.68
N GLN A 136 17.35 21.64 -23.45
CA GLN A 136 16.94 22.56 -24.51
C GLN A 136 16.01 23.66 -23.96
N PHE A 137 16.61 24.55 -23.18
CA PHE A 137 16.02 25.83 -22.79
C PHE A 137 15.65 26.61 -24.07
N ASN A 138 14.46 27.22 -24.07
CA ASN A 138 13.96 27.97 -25.21
C ASN A 138 14.71 29.32 -25.32
N GLU A 139 15.78 29.34 -26.11
CA GLU A 139 16.64 30.52 -26.40
C GLU A 139 15.88 31.71 -27.01
N ASN A 140 14.61 31.55 -27.42
CA ASN A 140 13.84 32.61 -28.09
C ASN A 140 13.24 33.67 -27.14
N LEU A 141 13.55 33.65 -25.83
CA LEU A 141 12.95 34.58 -24.87
C LEU A 141 13.63 35.97 -24.80
N HIS A 142 14.67 36.21 -25.59
CA HIS A 142 15.29 37.53 -25.73
C HIS A 142 15.13 38.04 -27.16
N ARG A 143 14.01 38.69 -27.46
CA ARG A 143 13.92 39.60 -28.60
C ARG A 143 13.04 40.81 -28.30
#